data_AF-A0A918CML9-F1
#
_entry.id   AF-A0A918CML9-F1
#
_cell.length_a   1.000
_cell.length_b   1.000
_cell.length_c   1.000
_cell.angle_alpha   90.00
_cell.angle_beta   90.00
_cell.angle_gamma   90.00
#
_symmetry.space_group_name_H-M   'P 1'
#
loop_
_entity.id
_entity.type
_entity.pdbx_description
1 polymer ?
#
loop_
_entity_poly.entity_id
_entity_poly.type
_entity_poly.pdbx_seq_one_letter_code
_entity_poly.pdbx_strand_id
1 'polypeptide(L)'
;MTENMHPHDLRILAREQGYANSTVERETIAAVDRAVFDSVRAFERGVSGAADEFMAERTVDLTAADELIESLRTEVKYQLMDGTEPTSDLAQRYEDLRRTAEYALSELDRAEHEIQWHIDRNGNVYESYCDLLTKWPMIRPTLVL
;
A
#
# COMPACT_ATOMS: atom_id res chain seq x y z
N MET A 1 23.31 23.37 13.47
CA MET A 1 21.99 22.77 13.74
C MET A 1 21.27 22.75 12.40
N THR A 2 21.28 21.61 11.70
CA THR A 2 20.36 21.39 10.59
C THR A 2 18.99 21.20 11.21
N GLU A 3 18.31 22.34 11.36
CA GLU A 3 16.92 22.46 11.76
C GLU A 3 16.05 21.55 10.88
N ASN A 4 14.88 21.15 11.39
CA ASN A 4 13.98 20.12 10.89
C ASN A 4 13.40 20.40 9.47
N MET A 5 14.29 20.56 8.50
CA MET A 5 14.07 21.03 7.14
C MET A 5 13.53 19.91 6.28
N HIS A 6 12.68 20.26 5.34
CA HIS A 6 12.15 19.29 4.41
C HIS A 6 13.27 18.74 3.50
N PRO A 7 13.36 17.42 3.26
CA PRO A 7 14.46 16.85 2.48
C PRO A 7 14.59 17.39 1.05
N HIS A 8 13.48 17.81 0.43
CA HIS A 8 13.52 18.48 -0.86
C HIS A 8 14.19 19.86 -0.77
N ASP A 9 13.83 20.64 0.24
CA ASP A 9 14.40 21.98 0.45
C ASP A 9 15.89 21.90 0.78
N LEU A 10 16.31 20.88 1.52
CA LEU A 10 17.72 20.63 1.81
C LEU A 10 18.53 20.36 0.53
N ARG A 11 17.95 19.63 -0.43
CA ARG A 11 18.58 19.38 -1.75
C ARG A 11 18.67 20.63 -2.61
N ILE A 12 17.68 21.51 -2.53
CA ILE A 12 17.69 22.82 -3.20
C ILE A 12 18.75 23.72 -2.57
N LEU A 13 18.74 23.84 -1.24
CA LEU A 13 19.70 24.65 -0.49
C LEU A 13 21.15 24.25 -0.79
N ALA A 14 21.44 22.94 -0.84
CA ALA A 14 22.76 22.43 -1.19
C ALA A 14 23.20 22.82 -2.62
N ARG A 15 22.28 23.06 -3.54
CA ARG A 15 22.61 23.49 -4.91
C ARG A 15 22.72 25.00 -5.03
N GLU A 16 21.99 25.75 -4.20
CA GLU A 16 21.98 27.22 -4.21
C GLU A 16 23.11 27.82 -3.36
N GLN A 17 23.75 27.01 -2.50
CA GLN A 17 24.85 27.45 -1.66
C GLN A 17 26.09 27.84 -2.49
N GLY A 18 26.73 28.94 -2.11
CA GLY A 18 28.00 29.36 -2.70
C GLY A 18 29.16 28.50 -2.19
N TYR A 19 29.93 27.90 -3.10
CA TYR A 19 31.09 27.06 -2.77
C TYR A 19 32.41 27.71 -3.19
N ALA A 20 33.47 27.43 -2.43
CA ALA A 20 34.81 27.96 -2.70
C ALA A 20 35.44 27.39 -4.00
N ASN A 21 35.07 26.17 -4.40
CA ASN A 21 35.46 25.54 -5.65
C ASN A 21 34.48 24.43 -6.06
N SER A 22 34.57 24.01 -7.33
CA SER A 22 33.68 23.02 -7.94
C SER A 22 33.84 21.58 -7.43
N THR A 23 34.94 21.26 -6.74
CA THR A 23 35.12 19.95 -6.11
C THR A 23 34.30 19.87 -4.83
N VAL A 24 34.40 20.88 -3.96
CA VAL A 24 33.64 20.96 -2.71
C VAL A 24 32.14 21.02 -2.99
N GLU A 25 31.72 21.75 -4.02
CA GLU A 25 30.33 21.78 -4.48
C GLU A 25 29.80 20.38 -4.81
N ARG A 26 30.51 19.65 -5.69
CA ARG A 26 30.12 18.31 -6.11
C ARG A 26 30.06 17.31 -4.95
N GLU A 27 31.04 17.35 -4.06
CA GLU A 27 31.10 16.49 -2.88
C GLU A 27 29.93 16.78 -1.93
N THR A 28 29.63 18.06 -1.67
CA THR A 28 28.54 18.46 -0.78
C THR A 28 27.17 18.07 -1.34
N ILE A 29 26.90 18.38 -2.61
CA ILE A 29 25.64 18.00 -3.27
C ILE A 29 25.47 16.49 -3.26
N ALA A 30 26.53 15.73 -3.56
CA ALA A 30 26.48 14.27 -3.55
C ALA A 30 26.21 13.68 -2.16
N ALA A 31 26.80 14.26 -1.10
CA ALA A 31 26.55 13.84 0.27
C ALA A 31 25.09 14.08 0.69
N VAL A 32 24.56 15.27 0.39
CA VAL A 32 23.17 15.64 0.66
C VAL A 32 22.19 14.75 -0.10
N ASP A 33 22.38 14.59 -1.41
CA ASP A 33 21.51 13.73 -2.21
C ASP A 33 21.55 12.29 -1.70
N ARG A 34 22.73 11.76 -1.35
CA ARG A 34 22.86 10.42 -0.79
C ARG A 34 22.04 10.26 0.49
N ALA A 35 22.19 11.17 1.45
CA ALA A 35 21.47 11.09 2.73
C ALA A 35 19.94 11.16 2.54
N VAL A 36 19.46 12.01 1.63
CA VAL A 36 18.04 12.10 1.30
C VAL A 36 17.54 10.82 0.62
N PHE A 37 18.24 10.33 -0.40
CA PHE A 37 17.83 9.13 -1.12
C PHE A 37 17.96 7.85 -0.27
N ASP A 38 18.86 7.78 0.68
CA ASP A 38 18.91 6.66 1.64
C ASP A 38 17.66 6.61 2.51
N SER A 39 17.14 7.77 2.91
CA SER A 39 15.87 7.87 3.65
C SER A 39 14.67 7.48 2.77
N VAL A 40 14.65 7.93 1.51
CA VAL A 40 13.62 7.56 0.53
C VAL A 40 13.62 6.05 0.29
N ARG A 41 14.80 5.42 0.14
CA ARG A 41 14.91 3.95 0.00
C ARG A 41 14.46 3.20 1.25
N ALA A 42 14.69 3.75 2.44
CA ALA A 42 14.20 3.15 3.67
C ALA A 42 12.67 3.19 3.73
N PHE A 43 12.07 4.32 3.33
CA PHE A 43 10.62 4.45 3.18
C PHE A 43 10.07 3.48 2.12
N GLU A 44 10.69 3.41 0.94
CA GLU A 44 10.34 2.48 -0.14
C GLU A 44 10.27 1.04 0.36
N ARG A 45 11.32 0.57 1.04
CA ARG A 45 11.36 -0.79 1.61
C ARG A 45 10.25 -1.02 2.63
N GLY A 46 9.91 -0.01 3.43
CA GLY A 46 8.80 -0.09 4.39
C GLY A 46 7.45 -0.21 3.70
N VAL A 47 7.20 0.61 2.66
CA VAL A 47 5.94 0.57 1.90
C VAL A 47 5.80 -0.74 1.12
N SER A 48 6.86 -1.20 0.46
CA SER A 48 6.85 -2.48 -0.27
C SER A 48 6.69 -3.66 0.69
N GLY A 49 7.38 -3.65 1.83
CA GLY A 49 7.24 -4.71 2.84
C GLY A 49 5.81 -4.78 3.39
N ALA A 50 5.18 -3.63 3.66
CA ALA A 50 3.78 -3.60 4.08
C ALA A 50 2.82 -4.09 2.99
N ALA A 51 3.09 -3.77 1.72
CA ALA A 51 2.31 -4.27 0.59
C ALA A 51 2.42 -5.79 0.45
N ASP A 52 3.63 -6.35 0.59
CA ASP A 52 3.87 -7.79 0.50
C ASP A 52 3.16 -8.54 1.64
N GLU A 53 3.23 -8.02 2.87
CA GLU A 53 2.51 -8.57 4.03
C GLU A 53 1.00 -8.54 3.81
N PHE A 54 0.48 -7.40 3.36
CA PHE A 54 -0.93 -7.24 3.04
C PHE A 54 -1.42 -8.25 1.97
N MET A 55 -0.67 -8.38 0.88
CA MET A 55 -1.01 -9.34 -0.21
C MET A 55 -0.95 -10.79 0.27
N ALA A 56 0.00 -11.12 1.15
CA ALA A 56 0.10 -12.46 1.73
C ALA A 56 -1.14 -12.80 2.59
N GLU A 57 -1.63 -11.85 3.39
CA GLU A 57 -2.85 -12.02 4.18
C GLU A 57 -4.10 -12.17 3.29
N ARG A 58 -4.23 -11.33 2.25
CA ARG A 58 -5.43 -11.32 1.39
C ARG A 58 -5.50 -12.47 0.39
N THR A 59 -4.42 -13.21 0.17
CA THR A 59 -4.45 -14.43 -0.65
C THR A 59 -5.37 -15.51 -0.06
N VAL A 60 -5.48 -15.56 1.28
CA VAL A 60 -6.40 -16.47 1.97
C VAL A 60 -7.86 -16.08 1.71
N ASP A 61 -8.16 -14.79 1.76
CA ASP A 61 -9.51 -14.26 1.50
C ASP A 61 -9.96 -14.52 0.06
N LEU A 62 -9.06 -14.38 -0.91
CA LEU A 62 -9.34 -14.72 -2.32
C LEU A 62 -9.68 -16.20 -2.50
N THR A 63 -8.91 -17.08 -1.88
CA THR A 63 -9.19 -18.53 -1.90
C THR A 63 -10.55 -18.83 -1.28
N ALA A 64 -10.86 -18.22 -0.14
CA ALA A 64 -12.16 -18.38 0.52
C ALA A 64 -13.33 -17.87 -0.33
N ALA A 65 -13.13 -16.79 -1.09
CA ALA A 65 -14.13 -16.28 -2.02
C ALA A 65 -14.39 -17.25 -3.18
N ASP A 66 -13.36 -17.88 -3.74
CA ASP A 66 -13.50 -18.92 -4.78
C ASP A 66 -14.26 -20.15 -4.25
N GLU A 67 -13.95 -20.58 -3.02
CA GLU A 67 -14.66 -21.68 -2.36
C GLU A 67 -16.16 -21.35 -2.16
N LEU A 68 -16.50 -20.11 -1.80
CA LEU A 68 -17.89 -19.67 -1.68
C LEU A 68 -18.65 -19.74 -3.00
N ILE A 69 -18.00 -19.41 -4.12
CA ILE A 69 -18.60 -19.53 -5.46
C ILE A 69 -18.91 -21.00 -5.77
N GLU A 70 -17.98 -21.90 -5.47
CA GLU A 70 -18.19 -23.33 -5.70
C GLU A 70 -19.26 -23.91 -4.77
N SER A 71 -19.34 -23.48 -3.50
CA SER A 71 -20.44 -23.84 -2.59
C SER A 71 -21.79 -23.35 -3.11
N LEU A 72 -21.91 -22.10 -3.58
CA LEU A 72 -23.16 -21.60 -4.19
C LEU A 72 -23.56 -22.41 -5.43
N ARG A 73 -22.60 -22.82 -6.24
CA ARG A 73 -22.86 -23.64 -7.44
C ARG A 73 -23.34 -25.04 -7.07
N THR A 74 -22.59 -25.73 -6.21
CA THR A 74 -22.81 -27.14 -5.91
C THR A 74 -23.99 -27.37 -4.97
N GLU A 75 -24.12 -26.53 -3.94
CA GLU A 75 -25.11 -26.74 -2.89
C GLU A 75 -26.46 -26.13 -3.21
N VAL A 76 -26.50 -25.05 -4.01
CA VAL A 76 -27.75 -24.34 -4.33
C VAL A 76 -28.11 -24.49 -5.81
N LYS A 77 -27.25 -24.01 -6.70
CA LYS A 77 -27.59 -23.92 -8.13
C LYS A 77 -27.85 -25.28 -8.75
N TYR A 78 -26.97 -26.27 -8.56
CA TYR A 78 -27.14 -27.59 -9.17
C TYR A 78 -28.36 -28.32 -8.63
N GLN A 79 -28.66 -28.22 -7.33
CA GLN A 79 -29.87 -28.82 -6.77
C GLN A 79 -31.15 -28.26 -7.38
N LEU A 80 -31.21 -26.94 -7.62
CA LEU A 80 -32.34 -26.29 -8.29
C LEU A 80 -32.40 -26.64 -9.79
N MET A 81 -31.26 -26.79 -10.46
CA MET A 81 -31.20 -27.16 -11.88
C MET A 81 -31.64 -28.61 -12.14
N ASP A 82 -31.39 -29.52 -11.20
CA ASP A 82 -31.79 -30.93 -11.28
C ASP A 82 -33.30 -31.15 -11.04
N GLY A 83 -34.07 -30.06 -10.90
CA GLY A 83 -35.53 -30.11 -10.76
C GLY A 83 -36.01 -30.39 -9.34
N THR A 84 -35.14 -30.28 -8.34
CA THR A 84 -35.51 -30.38 -6.92
C THR A 84 -36.39 -29.20 -6.56
N GLU A 85 -37.53 -29.46 -5.91
CA GLU A 85 -38.37 -28.37 -5.39
C GLU A 85 -37.60 -27.58 -4.31
N PRO A 86 -37.66 -26.24 -4.33
CA PRO A 86 -36.97 -25.42 -3.33
C PRO A 86 -37.49 -25.75 -1.92
N THR A 87 -36.59 -26.25 -1.06
CA THR A 87 -36.90 -26.53 0.34
C THR A 87 -36.56 -25.34 1.23
N SER A 88 -37.13 -25.29 2.45
CA SER A 88 -36.76 -24.29 3.46
C SER A 88 -35.27 -24.32 3.79
N ASP A 89 -34.69 -25.52 3.84
CA ASP A 89 -33.29 -25.72 4.20
C ASP A 89 -32.36 -25.21 3.10
N LEU A 90 -32.73 -25.41 1.84
CA LEU A 90 -32.02 -24.88 0.69
C LEU A 90 -32.06 -23.34 0.65
N ALA A 91 -33.22 -22.75 0.96
CA ALA A 91 -33.38 -21.31 1.06
C ALA A 91 -32.52 -20.72 2.21
N GLN A 92 -32.52 -21.38 3.38
CA GLN A 92 -31.68 -20.97 4.51
C GLN A 92 -30.19 -21.06 4.16
N ARG A 93 -29.77 -22.15 3.50
CA ARG A 93 -28.38 -22.32 3.08
C ARG A 93 -27.95 -21.26 2.07
N TYR A 94 -28.82 -20.92 1.13
CA TYR A 94 -28.59 -19.82 0.20
C TYR A 94 -28.40 -18.48 0.93
N GLU A 95 -29.26 -18.15 1.90
CA GLU A 95 -29.15 -16.90 2.65
C GLU A 95 -27.86 -16.81 3.46
N ASP A 96 -27.39 -17.92 4.04
CA ASP A 96 -26.13 -17.95 4.79
C ASP A 96 -24.92 -17.80 3.86
N LEU A 97 -24.94 -18.45 2.69
CA LEU A 97 -23.90 -18.26 1.66
C LEU A 97 -23.92 -16.84 1.11
N ARG A 98 -25.10 -16.26 0.86
CA ARG A 98 -25.26 -14.87 0.40
C ARG A 98 -24.66 -13.89 1.40
N ARG A 99 -24.99 -14.02 2.69
CA ARG A 99 -24.44 -13.15 3.74
C ARG A 99 -22.91 -13.25 3.83
N THR A 100 -22.39 -14.46 3.70
CA THR A 100 -20.93 -14.71 3.72
C THR A 100 -20.25 -14.10 2.50
N ALA A 101 -20.88 -14.21 1.32
CA ALA A 101 -20.40 -13.59 0.08
C ALA A 101 -20.43 -12.05 0.15
N GLU A 102 -21.47 -11.45 0.73
CA GLU A 102 -21.55 -10.01 0.94
C GLU A 102 -20.43 -9.49 1.85
N TYR A 103 -20.13 -10.23 2.91
CA TYR A 103 -18.99 -9.91 3.78
C TYR A 103 -17.66 -10.02 3.03
N ALA A 104 -17.44 -11.12 2.29
CA ALA A 104 -16.22 -11.31 1.51
C ALA A 104 -16.04 -10.22 0.45
N LEU A 105 -17.11 -9.81 -0.25
CA LEU A 105 -17.08 -8.71 -1.22
C LEU A 105 -16.71 -7.38 -0.55
N SER A 106 -17.23 -7.09 0.65
CA SER A 106 -16.84 -5.90 1.40
C SER A 106 -15.36 -5.91 1.81
N GLU A 107 -14.80 -7.07 2.12
CA GLU A 107 -13.38 -7.19 2.46
C GLU A 107 -12.49 -7.05 1.22
N LEU A 108 -12.91 -7.60 0.08
CA LEU A 108 -12.21 -7.44 -1.19
C LEU A 108 -12.21 -5.99 -1.67
N ASP A 109 -13.32 -5.27 -1.51
CA ASP A 109 -13.41 -3.83 -1.83
C ASP A 109 -12.46 -3.00 -0.96
N ARG A 110 -12.38 -3.30 0.35
CA ARG A 110 -11.39 -2.68 1.23
C ARG A 110 -9.96 -3.00 0.78
N ALA A 111 -9.72 -4.24 0.36
CA ALA A 111 -8.41 -4.65 -0.10
C ALA A 111 -8.00 -3.97 -1.42
N GLU A 112 -8.93 -3.77 -2.34
CA GLU A 112 -8.69 -3.01 -3.57
C GLU A 112 -8.27 -1.57 -3.26
N HIS A 113 -8.97 -0.89 -2.35
CA HIS A 113 -8.59 0.46 -1.93
C HIS A 113 -7.20 0.52 -1.30
N GLU A 114 -6.83 -0.45 -0.46
CA GLU A 114 -5.51 -0.52 0.17
C GLU A 114 -4.41 -0.84 -0.87
N ILE A 115 -4.66 -1.74 -1.82
CA ILE A 115 -3.76 -2.03 -2.94
C ILE A 115 -3.54 -0.78 -3.78
N GLN A 116 -4.61 -0.04 -4.09
CA GLN A 116 -4.48 1.21 -4.85
C GLN A 116 -3.63 2.23 -4.09
N TRP A 117 -3.82 2.34 -2.77
CA TRP A 117 -2.99 3.18 -1.90
C TRP A 117 -1.49 2.81 -1.95
N HIS A 118 -1.17 1.53 -2.04
CA HIS A 118 0.21 1.03 -2.21
C HIS A 118 0.75 1.31 -3.62
N ILE A 119 -0.06 1.09 -4.67
CA ILE A 119 0.31 1.36 -6.07
C ILE A 119 0.67 2.83 -6.26
N ASP A 120 -0.18 3.75 -5.76
CA ASP A 120 0.03 5.19 -5.90
C ASP A 120 1.35 5.63 -5.25
N ARG A 121 1.69 5.06 -4.10
CA ARG A 121 2.94 5.37 -3.37
C ARG A 121 4.18 4.80 -4.05
N ASN A 122 4.08 3.60 -4.58
CA ASN A 122 5.18 2.97 -5.31
C ASN A 122 5.39 3.59 -6.69
N GLY A 123 4.36 4.20 -7.28
CA GLY A 123 4.46 4.90 -8.57
C GLY A 123 5.35 6.14 -8.54
N ASN A 124 5.34 6.90 -7.42
CA ASN A 124 6.29 7.99 -7.17
C ASN A 124 6.68 8.06 -5.70
N VAL A 125 7.65 7.21 -5.33
CA VAL A 125 8.13 7.07 -3.94
C VAL A 125 8.71 8.36 -3.39
N TYR A 126 9.42 9.13 -4.22
CA TYR A 126 10.05 10.38 -3.78
C TYR A 126 9.01 11.45 -3.44
N GLU A 127 8.02 11.64 -4.30
CA GLU A 127 6.92 12.58 -4.06
C GLU A 127 6.07 12.14 -2.86
N SER A 128 5.72 10.86 -2.79
CA SER A 128 4.98 10.29 -1.65
C SER A 128 5.70 10.48 -0.31
N TYR A 129 7.03 10.33 -0.31
CA TYR A 129 7.85 10.60 0.86
C TYR A 129 7.85 12.09 1.25
N CYS A 130 7.95 12.98 0.26
CA CYS A 130 7.87 14.43 0.48
C CYS A 130 6.48 14.85 1.01
N ASP A 131 5.41 14.31 0.46
CA ASP A 131 4.04 14.57 0.90
C ASP A 131 3.81 14.12 2.35
N LEU A 132 4.33 12.93 2.71
CA LEU A 132 4.30 12.44 4.09
C LEU A 132 4.96 13.42 5.06
N LEU A 133 6.14 13.93 4.71
CA LEU A 133 6.92 14.85 5.54
C LEU A 133 6.38 16.29 5.53
N THR A 134 5.59 16.64 4.52
CA THR A 134 4.82 17.88 4.47
C THR A 134 3.62 17.77 5.40
N LYS A 135 2.89 16.65 5.34
CA LYS A 135 1.73 16.38 6.20
C LYS A 135 2.16 16.31 7.66
N TRP A 136 3.25 15.61 7.96
CA TRP A 136 3.73 15.36 9.32
C TRP A 136 5.17 15.87 9.51
N PRO A 137 5.37 17.18 9.76
CA PRO A 137 6.71 17.75 9.91
C PRO A 137 7.51 17.20 11.09
N MET A 138 6.84 16.69 12.13
CA MET A 138 7.48 16.15 13.33
C MET A 138 8.28 14.87 13.11
N ILE A 139 8.04 14.14 12.01
CA ILE A 139 8.75 12.90 11.66
C ILE A 139 9.85 13.11 10.62
N ARG A 140 10.16 14.36 10.26
CA ARG A 140 11.24 14.68 9.32
C ARG A 140 12.58 14.17 9.87
N PRO A 141 13.39 13.50 9.03
CA PRO A 141 14.67 12.98 9.48
C PRO A 141 15.64 14.12 9.77
N THR A 142 16.40 13.99 10.86
CA THR A 142 17.59 14.83 11.05
C THR A 142 18.70 14.26 10.17
N LEU A 143 19.02 14.94 9.07
CA LEU A 143 20.09 14.52 8.18
C LEU A 143 21.44 14.85 8.82
N VAL A 144 22.23 13.81 9.08
CA VAL A 144 23.63 13.92 9.52
C VAL A 144 24.49 13.88 8.26
N LEU A 145 25.17 14.99 7.96
CA LEU A 145 26.06 15.17 6.81
C LEU A 145 27.52 14.94 7.21
#